data_AF-A0A1B0DCD3-F1
#
_entry.id   AF-A0A1B0DCD3-F1
#
_cell.length_a   1.000
_cell.length_b   1.000
_cell.length_c   1.000
_cell.angle_alpha   90.00
_cell.angle_beta   90.00
_cell.angle_gamma   90.00
#
_symmetry.space_group_name_H-M   'P 1'
#
loop_
_entity.id
_entity.type
_entity.pdbx_description
1 polymer ?
#
loop_
_entity_poly.entity_id
_entity_poly.type
_entity_poly.pdbx_seq_one_letter_code
_entity_poly.pdbx_strand_id
1 'polypeptide(L)'
;MFWYFENVSRKEADKLLLAEENPRGTFLVRPSEHNPNGFSLSVKDWENSRGFHVKHYKIKPLDNGGFYIATNQTFPSLPALVMAYSSKYHIEPT
;
A
#
# COMPACT_ATOMS: atom_id res chain seq x y z
N MET A 1 8.36 3.52 -11.97
CA MET A 1 8.57 4.23 -10.69
C MET A 1 7.37 5.13 -10.39
N PHE A 2 6.16 4.56 -10.41
CA PHE A 2 4.89 5.30 -10.21
C PHE A 2 3.97 4.51 -9.27
N TRP A 3 4.32 4.43 -7.99
CA TRP A 3 3.49 3.77 -6.97
C TRP A 3 2.75 4.74 -6.06
N TYR A 4 3.07 6.04 -6.07
CA TYR A 4 2.44 7.03 -5.21
C TYR A 4 1.33 7.78 -5.93
N PHE A 5 0.13 7.77 -5.34
CA PHE A 5 -1.08 8.38 -5.86
C PHE A 5 -1.64 9.36 -4.82
N GLU A 6 -1.28 10.63 -4.97
CA GLU A 6 -1.61 11.70 -4.00
C GLU A 6 -3.11 11.94 -3.86
N ASN A 7 -3.87 11.83 -4.95
CA ASN A 7 -5.30 12.18 -5.01
C ASN A 7 -6.18 10.96 -5.29
N VAL A 8 -5.92 9.85 -4.61
CA VAL A 8 -6.70 8.61 -4.75
C VAL A 8 -7.32 8.23 -3.41
N SER A 9 -8.65 8.10 -3.41
CA SER A 9 -9.43 7.56 -2.29
C SER A 9 -9.28 6.05 -2.17
N ARG A 10 -9.75 5.49 -1.05
CA ARG A 10 -9.83 4.03 -0.86
C ARG A 10 -10.66 3.38 -1.97
N LYS A 11 -11.79 3.98 -2.33
CA LYS A 11 -12.72 3.45 -3.33
C LYS A 11 -12.10 3.48 -4.73
N GLU A 12 -11.37 4.55 -5.07
CA GLU A 12 -10.67 4.65 -6.35
C GLU A 12 -9.50 3.67 -6.42
N ALA A 13 -8.75 3.49 -5.33
CA ALA A 13 -7.70 2.47 -5.24
C ALA A 13 -8.27 1.06 -5.49
N ASP A 14 -9.43 0.74 -4.91
CA ASP A 14 -10.11 -0.54 -5.15
C ASP A 14 -10.44 -0.73 -6.63
N LYS A 15 -11.01 0.29 -7.27
CA LYS A 15 -11.34 0.26 -8.70
C LYS A 15 -10.10 0.07 -9.59
N LEU A 16 -9.03 0.83 -9.32
CA LEU A 16 -7.79 0.77 -10.10
C LEU A 16 -7.12 -0.60 -9.96
N LEU A 17 -6.94 -1.08 -8.73
CA LEU A 17 -6.23 -2.34 -8.48
C LEU A 17 -7.02 -3.56 -8.95
N LEU A 18 -8.36 -3.53 -8.93
CA LEU A 18 -9.18 -4.64 -9.39
C LEU A 18 -9.36 -4.72 -10.91
N ALA A 19 -8.80 -3.79 -11.67
CA ALA A 19 -8.76 -3.87 -13.13
C ALA A 19 -8.13 -5.21 -13.58
N GLU A 20 -8.69 -5.81 -14.64
CA GLU A 20 -8.41 -7.20 -15.03
C GLU A 20 -6.94 -7.39 -15.47
N GLU A 21 -6.36 -6.36 -16.06
CA GLU A 21 -4.97 -6.28 -16.50
C GLU A 21 -3.96 -6.34 -15.36
N ASN A 22 -4.37 -6.00 -14.13
CA ASN A 22 -3.46 -5.95 -12.99
C ASN A 22 -3.26 -7.35 -12.40
N PRO A 23 -2.04 -7.89 -12.33
CA PRO A 23 -1.79 -9.17 -11.69
C PRO A 23 -2.00 -9.10 -10.17
N ARG A 24 -2.07 -10.28 -9.53
CA ARG A 24 -1.96 -10.37 -8.06
C ARG A 24 -0.63 -9.74 -7.63
N GLY A 25 -0.67 -8.95 -6.55
CA GLY A 25 0.52 -8.27 -6.03
C GLY A 25 0.72 -6.87 -6.60
N THR A 26 -0.09 -6.41 -7.56
CA THR A 26 -0.08 -5.00 -7.95
C THR A 26 -0.46 -4.11 -6.77
N PHE A 27 0.28 -3.03 -6.55
CA PHE A 27 0.03 -2.12 -5.42
C PHE A 27 0.14 -0.64 -5.78
N LEU A 28 -0.47 0.18 -4.93
CA LEU A 28 -0.23 1.62 -4.87
C LEU A 28 -0.19 2.12 -3.42
N VAL A 29 0.42 3.27 -3.21
CA VAL A 29 0.43 4.02 -1.96
C VAL A 29 -0.33 5.32 -2.15
N ARG A 30 -1.17 5.66 -1.18
CA ARG A 30 -1.98 6.88 -1.17
C ARG A 30 -2.04 7.51 0.23
N PRO A 31 -2.37 8.80 0.37
CA PRO A 31 -2.65 9.39 1.66
C PRO A 31 -3.76 8.64 2.43
N SER A 32 -3.66 8.64 3.75
CA SER A 32 -4.69 8.06 4.62
C SER A 32 -5.85 9.04 4.81
N GLU A 33 -7.06 8.62 4.48
CA GLU A 33 -8.29 9.44 4.64
C GLU A 33 -8.62 9.77 6.11
N HIS A 34 -8.16 8.93 7.06
CA HIS A 34 -8.56 9.01 8.47
C HIS A 34 -7.38 9.19 9.43
N ASN A 35 -6.15 9.26 8.93
CA ASN A 35 -4.95 9.41 9.78
C ASN A 35 -4.11 10.54 9.21
N PRO A 36 -4.14 11.73 9.83
CA PRO A 36 -3.29 12.84 9.43
C PRO A 36 -1.83 12.38 9.32
N ASN A 37 -1.15 12.78 8.25
CA ASN A 37 0.25 12.43 7.95
C ASN A 37 0.55 10.93 7.78
N GLY A 38 -0.48 10.08 7.76
CA GLY A 38 -0.36 8.66 7.47
C GLY A 38 -0.63 8.35 5.99
N PHE A 39 -0.25 7.15 5.59
CA PHE A 39 -0.48 6.62 4.24
C PHE A 39 -1.20 5.27 4.30
N SER A 40 -1.61 4.77 3.15
CA SER A 40 -2.12 3.42 2.97
C SER A 40 -1.40 2.72 1.82
N LEU A 41 -0.84 1.55 2.09
CA LEU A 41 -0.40 0.62 1.06
C LEU A 41 -1.60 -0.25 0.67
N SER A 42 -2.06 -0.13 -0.58
CA SER A 42 -3.20 -0.88 -1.12
C SER A 42 -2.68 -1.91 -2.12
N VAL A 43 -3.03 -3.18 -1.95
CA VAL A 43 -2.47 -4.31 -2.74
C VAL A 43 -3.60 -5.19 -3.27
N LYS A 44 -3.59 -5.49 -4.57
CA LYS A 44 -4.46 -6.51 -5.17
C LYS A 44 -4.04 -7.89 -4.67
N ASP A 45 -4.95 -8.62 -4.05
CA ASP A 45 -4.71 -9.97 -3.56
C ASP A 45 -5.84 -10.92 -3.99
N TRP A 46 -5.65 -12.21 -3.75
CA TRP A 46 -6.63 -13.25 -4.04
C TRP A 46 -6.70 -14.26 -2.90
N GLU A 47 -7.91 -14.62 -2.49
CA GLU A 47 -8.20 -15.65 -1.49
C GLU A 47 -9.34 -16.55 -1.98
N ASN A 48 -9.26 -17.87 -1.73
CA ASN A 48 -10.25 -18.86 -2.19
C ASN A 48 -11.71 -18.48 -1.85
N SER A 49 -11.94 -17.90 -0.67
CA SER A 49 -13.29 -17.58 -0.16
C SER A 49 -13.85 -16.25 -0.69
N ARG A 50 -12.99 -15.35 -1.20
CA ARG A 50 -13.35 -13.97 -1.53
C ARG A 50 -13.05 -13.58 -2.99
N GLY A 51 -12.23 -14.36 -3.67
CA GLY A 51 -11.69 -14.02 -4.98
C GLY A 51 -10.72 -12.84 -4.91
N PHE A 52 -10.60 -12.12 -6.03
CA PHE A 52 -9.78 -10.91 -6.09
C PHE A 52 -10.37 -9.80 -5.21
N HIS A 53 -9.52 -9.22 -4.39
CA HIS A 53 -9.87 -8.13 -3.49
C HIS A 53 -8.65 -7.25 -3.23
N VAL A 54 -8.84 -6.15 -2.50
CA VAL A 54 -7.75 -5.25 -2.12
C VAL A 54 -7.54 -5.30 -0.61
N LYS A 55 -6.28 -5.47 -0.21
CA LYS A 55 -5.83 -5.31 1.18
C LYS A 55 -5.28 -3.91 1.37
N HIS A 56 -5.66 -3.24 2.45
CA HIS A 56 -5.14 -1.91 2.79
C HIS A 56 -4.40 -1.96 4.13
N TYR A 57 -3.11 -1.70 4.08
CA TYR A 57 -2.25 -1.64 5.24
C TYR A 57 -2.05 -0.18 5.63
N LYS A 58 -2.30 0.13 6.90
CA LYS A 58 -2.05 1.47 7.44
C LYS A 58 -0.55 1.68 7.58
N ILE A 59 -0.02 2.70 6.93
CA ILE A 59 1.34 3.18 7.14
C ILE A 59 1.24 4.36 8.09
N LYS A 60 1.79 4.21 9.29
CA LYS A 60 1.76 5.22 10.33
C LYS A 60 3.10 5.96 10.41
N PRO A 61 3.09 7.28 10.64
CA PRO A 61 4.31 8.02 10.92
C PRO A 61 4.84 7.70 12.32
N LEU A 62 6.13 7.91 12.52
CA LEU A 62 6.79 7.93 13.83
C LEU A 62 7.05 9.37 14.27
N ASP A 63 7.07 9.62 15.58
CA ASP A 63 7.31 10.96 16.14
C ASP A 63 8.70 11.51 15.80
N ASN A 64 9.69 10.64 15.66
CA ASN A 64 11.07 10.98 15.30
C ASN A 64 11.32 10.98 13.77
N GLY A 65 10.26 10.96 12.98
CA GLY A 65 10.34 10.79 11.53
C GLY A 65 10.44 9.32 11.11
N GLY A 66 9.97 9.04 9.89
CA GLY A 66 9.88 7.68 9.37
C GLY A 66 8.50 7.06 9.51
N PHE A 67 8.39 5.79 9.15
CA PHE A 67 7.12 5.09 8.92
C PHE A 67 7.16 3.63 9.33
N TYR A 68 6.00 3.08 9.66
CA TYR A 68 5.82 1.66 9.92
C TYR A 68 4.42 1.16 9.51
N ILE A 69 4.32 -0.13 9.22
CA ILE A 69 3.05 -0.88 9.15
C ILE A 69 2.92 -1.75 10.41
N ALA A 70 3.96 -2.52 10.72
CA ALA A 70 4.09 -3.31 11.95
C ALA A 70 5.08 -2.62 12.90
N THR A 71 4.75 -2.53 14.20
CA THR A 71 5.54 -1.77 15.18
C THR A 71 6.96 -2.31 15.39
N ASN A 72 7.21 -3.58 15.06
CA ASN A 72 8.53 -4.21 15.12
C ASN A 72 9.40 -3.96 13.86
N GLN A 73 8.91 -3.19 12.88
CA GLN A 73 9.64 -2.90 11.65
C GLN A 73 9.38 -1.45 11.20
N THR A 74 10.37 -0.59 11.42
CA THR A 74 10.33 0.84 11.08
C THR A 74 11.25 1.17 9.91
N PHE A 75 10.95 2.25 9.20
CA PHE A 75 11.71 2.70 8.04
C PHE A 75 11.92 4.21 8.07
N PRO A 76 13.07 4.71 7.62
CA PRO A 76 13.39 6.14 7.64
C PRO A 76 12.57 6.95 6.63
N SER A 77 12.02 6.32 5.60
CA SER A 77 11.25 6.99 4.56
C SER A 77 10.20 6.06 3.93
N LEU A 78 9.19 6.65 3.29
CA LEU A 78 8.17 5.89 2.58
C LEU A 78 8.75 5.04 1.43
N PRO A 79 9.70 5.53 0.60
CA PRO A 79 10.39 4.69 -0.38
C PRO A 79 11.14 3.49 0.23
N ALA A 80 11.79 3.67 1.39
CA ALA A 80 12.48 2.56 2.06
C ALA A 80 11.51 1.47 2.53
N LEU A 81 10.35 1.88 3.05
CA LEU A 81 9.26 0.97 3.42
C LEU A 81 8.75 0.22 2.19
N VAL A 82 8.44 0.94 1.10
CA VAL A 82 7.94 0.33 -0.14
C VAL A 82 8.94 -0.69 -0.69
N MET A 83 10.22 -0.32 -0.79
CA MET A 83 11.27 -1.22 -1.27
C MET A 83 11.35 -2.52 -0.44
N ALA A 84 11.28 -2.41 0.89
CA ALA A 84 11.33 -3.57 1.78
C ALA A 84 10.10 -4.48 1.63
N TYR A 85 8.90 -3.91 1.51
CA TYR A 85 7.66 -4.70 1.35
C TYR A 85 7.53 -5.29 -0.06
N SER A 86 7.93 -4.56 -1.10
CA SER A 86 8.02 -5.07 -2.48
C SER A 86 8.92 -6.28 -2.56
N SER A 87 10.13 -6.19 -1.97
CA SER A 87 11.06 -7.32 -1.92
C SER A 87 10.54 -8.50 -1.09
N LYS A 88 10.01 -8.23 0.11
CA LYS A 88 9.58 -9.29 1.04
C LYS A 88 8.33 -10.05 0.59
N TYR A 89 7.39 -9.37 -0.06
CA TYR A 89 6.09 -9.94 -0.44
C TYR A 89 5.91 -10.11 -1.94
N HIS A 90 6.93 -9.80 -2.75
CA HIS A 90 6.89 -9.87 -4.21
C HIS A 90 5.71 -9.08 -4.79
N ILE A 91 5.50 -7.85 -4.30
CA ILE A 91 4.48 -6.92 -4.79
C ILE A 91 5.11 -5.87 -5.71
N GLU A 92 4.45 -5.58 -6.82
CA GLU A 92 4.94 -4.71 -7.89
C GLU A 92 4.05 -3.48 -8.06
N PRO A 93 4.60 -2.31 -8.40
CA PRO A 93 3.82 -1.09 -8.56
C PRO A 93 2.82 -1.23 -9.72
N THR A 94 1.69 -0.52 -9.63
CA THR A 94 0.79 -0.26 -10.77
C THR A 94 1.53 0.36 -11.96
#